data_AF-A0A7J8HIE2-F1
#
_entry.id   AF-A0A7J8HIE2-F1
#
_cell.length_a   1.000
_cell.length_b   1.000
_cell.length_c   1.000
_cell.angle_alpha   90.00
_cell.angle_beta   90.00
_cell.angle_gamma   90.00
#
_symmetry.space_group_name_H-M   'P 1'
#
loop_
_entity.id
_entity.type
_entity.pdbx_description
1 polymer ?
#
loop_
_entity_poly.entity_id
_entity_poly.type
_entity_poly.pdbx_seq_one_letter_code
_entity_poly.pdbx_strand_id
1 'polypeptide(L)'
;MVVCTENLTPWKKLLPCSSKAGLSMLLKADRLFHTSYHSQAVHIRPVCRNARCTSISWELRQTLSVVFDAFVTGQGKKDWSLFRMFSRTLTEPCPLASESRVYVDITSYNQDNETLEVNPPPLTTYQDVILGTRKTYAVYDLLDTAVINSSRNLNLQLKWKRPPENEAPPVPFLYAQRYVSGYGLQSGELSTLLYNTHPYRAFPVLLLDTVPWYLRLYVHTLTITSKGKENKPSYIHYQPAQDRLQPHLLEMLIQLPASSVTKVSIQFERALLKWTEYTPDPNHGFYVSPSVLSALVPSMVAAKPVDWEESPLFNSLFPVSDSSSYFVRLYTEPLLVSLPTPDFSMPYNVICLTCTVVAVCYGSFYNLLTRTFHIEEPKKGGLAKRLANLIRRARGVPLL
;
A
#
# COMPACT_ATOMS: atom_id res chain seq x y z
N MET A 1 -1.07 3.85 3.55
CA MET A 1 -0.09 2.83 3.99
C MET A 1 0.37 2.08 2.76
N VAL A 2 1.66 2.00 2.49
CA VAL A 2 2.18 1.20 1.38
C VAL A 2 1.95 -0.28 1.70
N VAL A 3 1.39 -1.02 0.75
CA VAL A 3 1.10 -2.44 0.94
C VAL A 3 2.38 -3.23 0.70
N CYS A 4 2.82 -4.00 1.71
CA CYS A 4 4.05 -4.80 1.66
C CYS A 4 3.76 -6.30 1.86
N THR A 5 4.81 -7.12 1.80
CA THR A 5 4.74 -8.59 1.94
C THR A 5 4.13 -9.03 3.28
N GLU A 6 4.39 -8.24 4.32
CA GLU A 6 3.91 -8.39 5.68
C GLU A 6 2.40 -8.22 5.78
N ASN A 7 1.79 -7.43 4.89
CA ASN A 7 0.34 -7.22 4.84
C ASN A 7 -0.37 -8.34 4.06
N LEU A 8 0.26 -8.83 2.97
CA LEU A 8 -0.34 -9.87 2.12
C LEU A 8 -0.47 -11.22 2.84
N THR A 9 0.47 -11.54 3.72
CA THR A 9 0.49 -12.83 4.44
C THR A 9 -0.73 -13.01 5.37
N PRO A 10 -1.03 -12.09 6.32
CA PRO A 10 -2.25 -12.18 7.13
C PRO A 10 -3.52 -12.02 6.28
N TRP A 11 -3.49 -11.18 5.23
CA TRP A 11 -4.63 -11.02 4.33
C TRP A 11 -5.01 -12.35 3.65
N LYS A 12 -4.04 -13.12 3.16
CA LYS A 12 -4.28 -14.46 2.58
C LYS A 12 -4.79 -15.48 3.59
N LYS A 13 -4.41 -15.38 4.87
CA LYS A 13 -4.87 -16.33 5.89
C LYS A 13 -6.38 -16.27 6.11
N LEU A 14 -7.02 -15.15 5.77
CA LEU A 14 -8.47 -14.98 5.84
C LEU A 14 -9.21 -15.66 4.68
N LEU A 15 -8.52 -16.02 3.59
CA LEU A 15 -9.12 -16.74 2.47
C LEU A 15 -9.35 -18.22 2.83
N PRO A 16 -10.46 -18.83 2.35
CA PRO A 16 -10.89 -20.17 2.77
C PRO A 16 -9.81 -21.24 2.56
N CYS A 17 -9.07 -21.19 1.46
CA CYS A 17 -7.97 -22.11 1.17
C CYS A 17 -6.57 -21.52 1.38
N SER A 18 -6.47 -20.39 2.09
CA SER A 18 -5.22 -19.65 2.30
C SER A 18 -4.47 -19.42 0.98
N SER A 19 -3.30 -20.04 0.76
CA SER A 19 -2.53 -20.02 -0.50
C SER A 19 -2.37 -21.40 -1.15
N LYS A 20 -3.14 -22.40 -0.70
CA LYS A 20 -2.97 -23.82 -1.08
C LYS A 20 -3.79 -24.23 -2.30
N ALA A 21 -4.97 -23.64 -2.52
CA ALA A 21 -5.88 -24.02 -3.60
C ALA A 21 -6.74 -22.83 -4.08
N GLY A 22 -7.26 -22.92 -5.30
CA GLY A 22 -8.07 -21.88 -5.94
C GLY A 22 -7.29 -20.65 -6.39
N LEU A 23 -8.00 -19.53 -6.59
CA LEU A 23 -7.44 -18.26 -7.08
C LEU A 23 -6.32 -17.69 -6.20
N SER A 24 -6.35 -18.01 -4.91
CA SER A 24 -5.36 -17.52 -3.95
C SER A 24 -3.95 -18.06 -4.20
N MET A 25 -3.82 -19.15 -4.97
CA MET A 25 -2.53 -19.69 -5.41
C MET A 25 -1.75 -18.70 -6.28
N LEU A 26 -2.44 -17.87 -7.07
CA LEU A 26 -1.84 -16.86 -7.94
C LEU A 26 -1.18 -15.71 -7.17
N LEU A 27 -1.53 -15.57 -5.89
CA LEU A 27 -1.10 -14.42 -5.09
C LEU A 27 0.35 -14.58 -4.61
N LYS A 28 1.35 -14.52 -5.48
CA LYS A 28 2.77 -14.57 -5.07
C LYS A 28 3.28 -13.16 -4.75
N ALA A 29 3.83 -12.96 -3.55
CA ALA A 29 4.29 -11.63 -3.08
C ALA A 29 5.30 -11.00 -4.05
N ASP A 30 6.34 -11.77 -4.40
CA ASP A 30 7.39 -11.44 -5.36
C ASP A 30 6.84 -10.77 -6.64
N ARG A 31 5.86 -11.39 -7.32
CA ARG A 31 5.28 -10.79 -8.53
C ARG A 31 4.32 -9.65 -8.28
N LEU A 32 3.52 -9.74 -7.21
CA LEU A 32 2.51 -8.73 -6.90
C LEU A 32 3.11 -7.37 -6.51
N PHE A 33 4.27 -7.35 -5.84
CA PHE A 33 4.91 -6.09 -5.40
C PHE A 33 5.87 -5.50 -6.44
N HIS A 34 6.10 -6.20 -7.55
CA HIS A 34 6.82 -5.67 -8.72
C HIS A 34 5.89 -5.03 -9.76
N THR A 35 4.59 -4.96 -9.49
CA THR A 35 3.62 -4.34 -10.40
C THR A 35 3.62 -2.82 -10.29
N SER A 36 3.18 -2.14 -11.34
CA SER A 36 3.14 -0.67 -11.39
C SER A 36 2.16 -0.06 -10.39
N TYR A 37 1.13 -0.81 -10.02
CA TYR A 37 0.17 -0.43 -8.98
C TYR A 37 -0.40 -1.68 -8.31
N HIS A 38 -0.54 -1.62 -6.98
CA HIS A 38 -1.27 -2.63 -6.22
C HIS A 38 -2.04 -1.99 -5.07
N SER A 39 -3.23 -2.51 -4.80
CA SER A 39 -4.09 -2.07 -3.71
C SER A 39 -4.76 -3.27 -3.06
N GLN A 40 -4.80 -3.26 -1.72
CA GLN A 40 -5.44 -4.28 -0.91
C GLN A 40 -6.48 -3.62 -0.03
N ALA A 41 -7.69 -4.17 -0.01
CA ALA A 41 -8.73 -3.76 0.92
C ALA A 41 -9.33 -4.96 1.64
N VAL A 42 -9.78 -4.69 2.86
CA VAL A 42 -10.60 -5.58 3.68
C VAL A 42 -11.77 -4.74 4.16
N HIS A 43 -12.98 -5.20 3.87
CA HIS A 43 -14.21 -4.55 4.25
C HIS A 43 -15.05 -5.54 5.03
N ILE A 44 -15.52 -5.14 6.21
CA ILE A 44 -16.40 -5.94 7.04
C ILE A 44 -17.71 -5.16 7.15
N ARG A 45 -18.83 -5.79 6.79
CA ARG A 45 -20.15 -5.21 6.99
C ARG A 45 -21.13 -6.20 7.61
N PRO A 46 -22.07 -5.73 8.44
CA PRO A 46 -23.20 -6.54 8.83
C PRO A 46 -24.12 -6.73 7.62
N VAL A 47 -24.59 -7.95 7.40
CA VAL A 47 -25.57 -8.31 6.38
C VAL A 47 -26.69 -9.14 7.00
N CYS A 48 -27.91 -8.92 6.56
CA CYS A 48 -29.06 -9.67 7.05
C CYS A 48 -29.02 -11.10 6.52
N ARG A 49 -29.15 -12.07 7.42
CA ARG A 49 -29.17 -13.49 7.04
C ARG A 49 -30.47 -13.91 6.37
N ASN A 50 -31.57 -13.24 6.71
CA ASN A 50 -32.92 -13.50 6.20
C ASN A 50 -33.54 -12.18 5.71
N ALA A 51 -34.48 -12.25 4.77
CA ALA A 51 -35.18 -11.08 4.21
C ALA A 51 -35.84 -10.18 5.28
N ARG A 52 -36.27 -10.75 6.42
CA ARG A 52 -36.85 -9.98 7.55
C ARG A 52 -35.81 -9.34 8.49
N CYS A 53 -34.51 -9.47 8.21
CA CYS A 53 -33.40 -8.94 9.03
C CYS A 53 -33.46 -9.28 10.53
N THR A 54 -34.09 -10.40 10.92
CA THR A 54 -34.22 -10.80 12.33
C THR A 54 -32.91 -11.32 12.93
N SER A 55 -31.96 -11.73 12.09
CA SER A 55 -30.62 -12.16 12.50
C SER A 55 -29.57 -11.56 11.58
N ILE A 56 -28.53 -10.99 12.18
CA ILE A 56 -27.40 -10.36 11.49
C ILE A 56 -26.27 -11.40 11.33
N SER A 57 -25.63 -11.37 10.17
CA SER A 57 -24.39 -12.07 9.86
C SER A 57 -23.32 -11.07 9.45
N TRP A 58 -22.05 -11.46 9.50
CA TRP A 58 -20.93 -10.62 9.07
C TRP A 58 -20.44 -11.06 7.70
N GLU A 59 -20.33 -10.11 6.77
CA GLU A 59 -19.70 -10.32 5.49
C GLU A 59 -18.29 -9.72 5.51
N LEU A 60 -17.29 -10.56 5.28
CA LEU A 60 -15.90 -10.16 5.06
C LEU A 60 -15.63 -10.13 3.56
N ARG A 61 -15.40 -8.94 3.01
CA ARG A 61 -15.03 -8.73 1.62
C ARG A 61 -13.57 -8.31 1.52
N GLN A 62 -12.79 -9.10 0.79
CA GLN A 62 -11.38 -8.82 0.53
C GLN A 62 -11.18 -8.52 -0.95
N THR A 63 -10.49 -7.43 -1.28
CA THR A 63 -10.21 -7.05 -2.67
C THR A 63 -8.72 -6.81 -2.87
N LEU A 64 -8.17 -7.32 -3.97
CA LEU A 64 -6.81 -7.07 -4.41
C LEU A 64 -6.87 -6.57 -5.86
N SER A 65 -6.37 -5.36 -6.09
CA SER A 65 -6.25 -4.77 -7.43
C SER A 65 -4.78 -4.64 -7.78
N VAL A 66 -4.41 -5.02 -9.00
CA VAL A 66 -3.02 -5.08 -9.45
C VAL A 66 -2.95 -4.63 -10.90
N VAL A 67 -1.96 -3.80 -11.24
CA VAL A 67 -1.73 -3.32 -12.61
C VAL A 67 -0.35 -3.77 -13.06
N PHE A 68 -0.33 -4.76 -13.94
CA PHE A 68 0.90 -5.23 -14.57
C PHE A 68 1.25 -4.36 -15.77
N ASP A 69 2.52 -4.01 -15.92
CA ASP A 69 3.03 -3.44 -17.15
C ASP A 69 3.14 -4.53 -18.22
N ALA A 70 2.24 -4.47 -19.21
CA ALA A 70 2.19 -5.44 -20.30
C ALA A 70 3.47 -5.44 -21.16
N PHE A 71 4.15 -4.30 -21.32
CA PHE A 71 5.36 -4.22 -22.15
C PHE A 71 6.55 -4.88 -21.49
N VAL A 72 6.75 -4.61 -20.18
CA VAL A 72 7.82 -5.21 -19.39
C VAL A 72 7.58 -6.71 -19.20
N THR A 73 6.33 -7.11 -18.90
CA THR A 73 5.99 -8.52 -18.67
C THR A 73 5.89 -9.35 -19.96
N GLY A 74 5.54 -8.71 -21.08
CA GLY A 74 5.31 -9.35 -22.38
C GLY A 74 6.48 -9.30 -23.36
N GLN A 75 7.66 -8.81 -22.95
CA GLN A 75 8.84 -8.66 -23.81
C GLN A 75 8.52 -7.88 -25.11
N GLY A 76 7.78 -6.77 -24.98
CA GLY A 76 7.39 -5.93 -26.12
C GLY A 76 6.11 -6.37 -26.87
N LYS A 77 5.48 -7.49 -26.49
CA LYS A 77 4.15 -7.88 -26.97
C LYS A 77 3.09 -7.59 -25.91
N LYS A 78 1.88 -7.16 -26.31
CA LYS A 78 0.74 -6.92 -25.40
C LYS A 78 0.04 -8.23 -24.94
N ASP A 79 0.67 -9.38 -25.18
CA ASP A 79 0.15 -10.70 -24.80
C ASP A 79 0.36 -10.96 -23.31
N TRP A 80 -0.65 -11.53 -22.66
CA TRP A 80 -0.51 -11.93 -21.26
C TRP A 80 -0.98 -13.36 -21.00
N SER A 81 -0.46 -13.92 -19.91
CA SER A 81 -0.95 -15.19 -19.37
C SER A 81 -0.85 -15.17 -17.85
N LEU A 82 -1.66 -16.00 -17.18
CA LEU A 82 -1.59 -16.14 -15.71
C LEU A 82 -0.17 -16.48 -15.26
N PHE A 83 0.52 -17.38 -15.97
CA PHE A 83 1.89 -17.73 -15.66
C PHE A 83 2.85 -16.54 -15.80
N ARG A 84 2.73 -15.70 -16.84
CA ARG A 84 3.59 -14.52 -17.00
C ARG A 84 3.35 -13.47 -15.93
N MET A 85 2.09 -13.22 -15.57
CA MET A 85 1.71 -12.22 -14.56
C MET A 85 2.05 -12.69 -13.14
N PHE A 86 1.69 -13.92 -12.79
CA PHE A 86 1.71 -14.41 -11.41
C PHE A 86 2.81 -15.46 -11.13
N SER A 87 3.54 -15.91 -12.15
CA SER A 87 4.50 -17.04 -12.07
C SER A 87 3.90 -18.35 -11.55
N ARG A 88 2.57 -18.47 -11.66
CA ARG A 88 1.78 -19.63 -11.25
C ARG A 88 0.59 -19.80 -12.18
N THR A 89 0.09 -21.03 -12.23
CA THR A 89 -1.12 -21.42 -12.96
C THR A 89 -2.12 -21.98 -11.96
N LEU A 90 -3.38 -22.09 -12.36
CA LEU A 90 -4.45 -22.62 -11.52
C LEU A 90 -4.49 -24.15 -11.68
N THR A 91 -4.16 -24.90 -10.63
CA THR A 91 -4.11 -26.37 -10.68
C THR A 91 -5.37 -27.01 -10.11
N GLU A 92 -5.86 -26.50 -8.98
CA GLU A 92 -6.97 -27.08 -8.23
C GLU A 92 -7.92 -25.98 -7.73
N PRO A 93 -9.24 -26.24 -7.72
CA PRO A 93 -10.21 -25.33 -7.13
C PRO A 93 -10.13 -25.37 -5.60
N CYS A 94 -10.63 -24.33 -4.93
CA CYS A 94 -10.72 -24.33 -3.48
C CYS A 94 -11.95 -25.15 -3.04
N PRO A 95 -11.80 -26.28 -2.31
CA PRO A 95 -12.93 -27.15 -1.93
C PRO A 95 -13.93 -26.49 -0.98
N LEU A 96 -13.53 -25.40 -0.31
CA LEU A 96 -14.38 -24.64 0.61
C LEU A 96 -15.15 -23.50 -0.08
N ALA A 97 -14.87 -23.24 -1.36
CA ALA A 97 -15.53 -22.17 -2.10
C ALA A 97 -16.82 -22.69 -2.75
N SER A 98 -17.92 -21.97 -2.53
CA SER A 98 -19.20 -22.24 -3.21
C SER A 98 -19.18 -21.78 -4.68
N GLU A 99 -18.38 -20.75 -4.99
CA GLU A 99 -18.19 -20.23 -6.34
C GLU A 99 -16.73 -19.83 -6.55
N SER A 100 -16.19 -20.04 -7.75
CA SER A 100 -14.82 -19.65 -8.09
C SER A 100 -14.67 -19.39 -9.58
N ARG A 101 -14.95 -18.16 -10.03
CA ARG A 101 -14.95 -17.78 -11.45
C ARG A 101 -13.84 -16.79 -11.79
N VAL A 102 -13.28 -16.90 -13.00
CA VAL A 102 -12.38 -15.91 -13.61
C VAL A 102 -13.09 -15.23 -14.77
N TYR A 103 -13.06 -13.91 -14.77
CA TYR A 103 -13.64 -13.07 -15.80
C TYR A 103 -12.53 -12.40 -16.60
N VAL A 104 -12.57 -12.49 -17.92
CA VAL A 104 -11.59 -11.88 -18.83
C VAL A 104 -12.31 -10.94 -19.78
N ASP A 105 -11.95 -9.65 -19.79
CA ASP A 105 -12.52 -8.67 -20.72
C ASP A 105 -12.10 -9.02 -22.16
N ILE A 106 -13.09 -9.30 -23.00
CA ILE A 106 -12.98 -9.63 -24.43
C ILE A 106 -13.81 -8.66 -25.27
N THR A 107 -14.05 -7.43 -24.80
CA THR A 107 -14.93 -6.47 -25.49
C THR A 107 -14.52 -6.20 -26.94
N SER A 108 -13.21 -6.11 -27.20
CA SER A 108 -12.67 -5.92 -28.55
C SER A 108 -12.68 -7.18 -29.42
N TYR A 109 -12.99 -8.36 -28.85
CA TYR A 109 -13.02 -9.65 -29.56
C TYR A 109 -14.12 -9.69 -30.63
N ASN A 110 -15.29 -9.13 -30.32
CA ASN A 110 -16.47 -9.23 -31.19
C ASN A 110 -16.42 -8.31 -32.41
N GLN A 111 -15.52 -7.32 -32.44
CA GLN A 111 -15.40 -6.42 -33.59
C GLN A 111 -14.60 -7.07 -34.73
N ASP A 112 -13.58 -7.87 -34.39
CA ASP A 112 -12.80 -8.65 -35.36
C ASP A 112 -12.25 -9.92 -34.71
N ASN A 113 -12.80 -11.10 -35.04
CA ASN A 113 -12.25 -12.43 -34.67
C ASN A 113 -10.78 -12.64 -35.13
N GLU A 114 -10.23 -11.68 -35.88
CA GLU A 114 -8.87 -11.67 -36.41
C GLU A 114 -7.83 -11.05 -35.48
N THR A 115 -8.22 -10.30 -34.44
CA THR A 115 -7.25 -9.49 -33.66
C THR A 115 -6.85 -10.12 -32.34
N LEU A 116 -7.75 -10.86 -31.69
CA LEU A 116 -7.58 -11.35 -30.33
C LEU A 116 -7.87 -12.85 -30.23
N GLU A 117 -6.98 -13.60 -29.59
CA GLU A 117 -7.12 -15.04 -29.34
C GLU A 117 -7.04 -15.32 -27.83
N VAL A 118 -8.06 -15.99 -27.30
CA VAL A 118 -8.14 -16.38 -25.89
C VAL A 118 -8.04 -17.90 -25.79
N ASN A 119 -7.11 -18.38 -24.97
CA ASN A 119 -6.85 -19.79 -24.78
C ASN A 119 -6.89 -20.18 -23.29
N PRO A 120 -7.61 -21.24 -22.90
CA PRO A 120 -8.60 -22.00 -23.68
C PRO A 120 -9.82 -21.16 -24.13
N PRO A 121 -10.57 -21.59 -25.17
CA PRO A 121 -11.76 -20.88 -25.62
C PRO A 121 -12.82 -20.83 -24.50
N PRO A 122 -13.54 -19.71 -24.35
CA PRO A 122 -14.53 -19.56 -23.29
C PRO A 122 -15.76 -20.44 -23.54
N LEU A 123 -16.23 -21.12 -22.49
CA LEU A 123 -17.47 -21.91 -22.52
C LEU A 123 -18.72 -21.03 -22.42
N THR A 124 -18.61 -19.93 -21.67
CA THR A 124 -19.69 -18.97 -21.46
C THR A 124 -19.17 -17.54 -21.55
N THR A 125 -20.03 -16.63 -21.98
CA THR A 125 -19.75 -15.19 -22.00
C THR A 125 -20.80 -14.44 -21.19
N TYR A 126 -20.37 -13.39 -20.51
CA TYR A 126 -21.21 -12.49 -19.72
C TYR A 126 -21.10 -11.08 -20.30
N GLN A 127 -22.21 -10.37 -20.43
CA GLN A 127 -22.22 -9.02 -20.98
C GLN A 127 -22.80 -8.06 -19.96
N ASP A 128 -22.13 -6.92 -19.81
CA ASP A 128 -22.55 -5.88 -18.87
C ASP A 128 -22.24 -4.49 -19.43
N VAL A 129 -22.83 -3.45 -18.87
CA VAL A 129 -22.50 -2.07 -19.24
C VAL A 129 -21.77 -1.42 -18.07
N ILE A 130 -20.47 -1.17 -18.24
CA ILE A 130 -19.60 -0.59 -17.22
C ILE A 130 -19.19 0.80 -17.69
N LEU A 131 -19.48 1.82 -16.87
CA LEU A 131 -19.15 3.23 -17.13
C LEU A 131 -19.66 3.74 -18.50
N GLY A 132 -20.78 3.24 -19.02
CA GLY A 132 -21.34 3.69 -20.30
C GLY A 132 -20.96 2.84 -21.49
N THR A 133 -20.02 1.91 -21.29
CA THR A 133 -19.52 1.05 -22.35
C THR A 133 -20.04 -0.37 -22.15
N ARG A 134 -20.60 -0.94 -23.22
CA ARG A 134 -20.98 -2.36 -23.21
C ARG A 134 -19.70 -3.19 -23.25
N LYS A 135 -19.47 -3.96 -22.19
CA LYS A 135 -18.34 -4.84 -21.99
C LYS A 135 -18.77 -6.29 -22.16
N THR A 136 -17.92 -7.11 -22.76
CA THR A 136 -18.13 -8.55 -22.87
C THR A 136 -17.00 -9.29 -22.16
N TYR A 137 -17.35 -10.25 -21.31
CA TYR A 137 -16.44 -11.02 -20.48
C TYR A 137 -16.51 -12.50 -20.81
N ALA A 138 -15.36 -13.13 -21.02
CA ALA A 138 -15.22 -14.58 -21.02
C ALA A 138 -15.22 -15.08 -19.58
N VAL A 139 -16.05 -16.10 -19.28
CA VAL A 139 -16.22 -16.64 -17.93
C VAL A 139 -15.66 -18.06 -17.84
N TYR A 140 -14.75 -18.27 -16.89
CA TYR A 140 -14.16 -19.57 -16.59
C TYR A 140 -14.51 -19.96 -15.16
N ASP A 141 -15.38 -20.96 -14.99
CA ASP A 141 -15.70 -21.52 -13.67
C ASP A 141 -14.67 -22.60 -13.30
N LEU A 142 -13.96 -22.40 -12.19
CA LEU A 142 -12.95 -23.34 -11.71
C LEU A 142 -13.58 -24.56 -11.03
N LEU A 143 -14.86 -24.52 -10.68
CA LEU A 143 -15.56 -25.69 -10.14
C LEU A 143 -16.02 -26.63 -11.26
N ASP A 144 -16.06 -26.18 -12.51
CA ASP A 144 -16.40 -27.02 -13.65
C ASP A 144 -15.23 -27.95 -14.03
N THR A 145 -15.50 -29.25 -13.92
CA THR A 145 -14.55 -30.31 -14.26
C THR A 145 -14.03 -30.22 -15.70
N ALA A 146 -14.80 -29.68 -16.65
CA ALA A 146 -14.36 -29.54 -18.05
C ALA A 146 -13.19 -28.56 -18.22
N VAL A 147 -13.15 -27.51 -17.40
CA VAL A 147 -12.13 -26.45 -17.44
C VAL A 147 -10.78 -26.94 -16.90
N ILE A 148 -10.80 -27.80 -15.87
CA ILE A 148 -9.59 -28.28 -15.18
C ILE A 148 -9.08 -29.61 -15.75
N ASN A 149 -9.98 -30.53 -16.12
CA ASN A 149 -9.58 -31.86 -16.61
C ASN A 149 -8.84 -31.82 -17.95
N SER A 150 -9.10 -30.79 -18.78
CA SER A 150 -8.49 -30.67 -20.10
C SER A 150 -6.98 -30.39 -20.06
N SER A 151 -6.46 -29.76 -19.00
CA SER A 151 -5.03 -29.38 -18.93
C SER A 151 -4.31 -29.70 -17.62
N ARG A 152 -4.99 -30.11 -16.53
CA ARG A 152 -4.42 -30.24 -15.16
C ARG A 152 -3.77 -28.96 -14.58
N ASN A 153 -3.58 -27.94 -15.41
CA ASN A 153 -3.12 -26.61 -15.08
C ASN A 153 -3.82 -25.58 -15.99
N LEU A 154 -4.76 -24.82 -15.47
CA LEU A 154 -5.39 -23.73 -16.21
C LEU A 154 -4.43 -22.53 -16.24
N ASN A 155 -3.87 -22.27 -17.42
CA ASN A 155 -3.11 -21.07 -17.72
C ASN A 155 -3.87 -20.26 -18.77
N LEU A 156 -4.73 -19.34 -18.32
CA LEU A 156 -5.43 -18.44 -19.24
C LEU A 156 -4.41 -17.58 -19.97
N GLN A 157 -4.54 -17.51 -21.30
CA GLN A 157 -3.69 -16.71 -22.17
C GLN A 157 -4.55 -15.86 -23.08
N LEU A 158 -4.12 -14.61 -23.25
CA LEU A 158 -4.70 -13.67 -24.18
C LEU A 158 -3.59 -13.20 -25.11
N LYS A 159 -3.72 -13.55 -26.39
CA LYS A 159 -2.73 -13.26 -27.44
C LYS A 159 -3.33 -12.33 -28.48
N TRP A 160 -2.57 -11.32 -28.85
CA TRP A 160 -2.92 -10.41 -29.93
C TRP A 160 -2.28 -10.90 -31.23
N LYS A 161 -3.12 -11.21 -32.23
CA LYS A 161 -2.64 -11.59 -33.58
C LYS A 161 -2.04 -10.40 -34.32
N ARG A 162 -2.58 -9.21 -34.09
CA ARG A 162 -2.04 -7.92 -34.54
C ARG A 162 -1.88 -7.01 -33.31
N PRO A 163 -0.77 -6.27 -33.18
CA PRO A 163 -0.63 -5.33 -32.06
C PRO A 163 -1.78 -4.30 -32.17
N PRO A 164 -2.59 -4.11 -31.12
CA PRO A 164 -3.60 -3.06 -31.15
C PRO A 164 -2.90 -1.72 -31.33
N GLU A 165 -3.46 -0.87 -32.19
CA GLU A 165 -3.03 0.51 -32.35
C GLU A 165 -2.87 1.14 -30.95
N ASN A 166 -1.88 2.04 -30.81
CA ASN A 166 -1.62 2.70 -29.53
C ASN A 166 -2.72 3.73 -29.22
N GLU A 167 -3.94 3.25 -29.03
CA GLU A 167 -5.01 4.02 -28.44
C GLU A 167 -4.69 4.14 -26.94
N ALA A 168 -4.55 5.40 -26.49
CA ALA A 168 -4.49 5.67 -25.07
C ALA A 168 -5.78 5.13 -24.43
N PRO A 169 -5.71 4.50 -23.24
CA PRO A 169 -6.91 4.07 -22.55
C PRO A 169 -7.84 5.28 -22.35
N PRO A 170 -9.17 5.07 -22.46
CA PRO A 170 -10.12 6.16 -22.30
C PRO A 170 -9.95 6.79 -20.91
N VAL A 171 -9.78 8.12 -20.88
CA VAL A 171 -9.67 8.86 -19.62
C VAL A 171 -11.00 8.76 -18.89
N PRO A 172 -11.03 8.34 -17.61
CA PRO A 172 -12.28 8.27 -16.86
C PRO A 172 -12.93 9.65 -16.75
N PHE A 173 -14.26 9.69 -16.71
CA PHE A 173 -14.99 10.96 -16.67
C PHE A 173 -14.77 11.75 -15.36
N LEU A 174 -14.37 11.05 -14.30
CA LEU A 174 -13.91 11.61 -13.04
C LEU A 174 -12.54 11.04 -12.68
N TYR A 175 -11.60 11.91 -12.34
CA TYR A 175 -10.33 11.54 -11.74
C TYR A 175 -9.81 12.67 -10.87
N ALA A 176 -8.84 12.36 -10.02
CA ALA A 176 -8.27 13.31 -9.09
C ALA A 176 -6.76 13.14 -9.00
N GLN A 177 -6.06 14.24 -8.79
CA GLN A 177 -4.62 14.29 -8.59
C GLN A 177 -4.32 15.11 -7.35
N ARG A 178 -3.32 14.71 -6.58
CA ARG A 178 -2.88 15.43 -5.39
C ARG A 178 -1.38 15.64 -5.41
N TYR A 179 -0.94 16.82 -4.98
CA TYR A 179 0.47 17.16 -4.88
C TYR A 179 0.73 18.15 -3.74
N VAL A 180 1.98 18.24 -3.33
CA VAL A 180 2.47 19.23 -2.37
C VAL A 180 3.29 20.27 -3.09
N SER A 181 2.99 21.54 -2.88
CA SER A 181 3.74 22.70 -3.35
C SER A 181 4.37 23.45 -2.17
N GLY A 182 5.34 24.32 -2.47
CA GLY A 182 6.02 25.16 -1.48
C GLY A 182 7.53 24.95 -1.46
N TYR A 183 8.25 25.96 -0.97
CA TYR A 183 9.70 25.95 -0.83
C TYR A 183 10.10 25.90 0.65
N GLY A 184 11.21 25.22 0.93
CA GLY A 184 11.76 25.10 2.28
C GLY A 184 11.08 24.04 3.15
N LEU A 185 11.51 24.00 4.42
CA LEU A 185 11.12 23.00 5.41
C LEU A 185 10.13 23.52 6.47
N GLN A 186 9.62 24.74 6.30
CA GLN A 186 8.68 25.35 7.25
C GLN A 186 7.24 25.26 6.73
N SER A 187 6.92 26.00 5.67
CA SER A 187 5.56 26.06 5.09
C SER A 187 5.42 25.24 3.80
N GLY A 188 4.21 24.79 3.52
CA GLY A 188 3.83 24.12 2.28
C GLY A 188 2.37 24.41 1.93
N GLU A 189 1.97 24.00 0.73
CA GLU A 189 0.60 24.03 0.25
C GLU A 189 0.22 22.63 -0.22
N LEU A 190 -0.94 22.19 0.22
CA LEU A 190 -1.53 20.93 -0.17
C LEU A 190 -2.58 21.22 -1.24
N SER A 191 -2.37 20.70 -2.44
CA SER A 191 -3.26 20.91 -3.58
C SER A 191 -3.88 19.60 -4.06
N THR A 192 -5.19 19.59 -4.20
CA THR A 192 -5.96 18.49 -4.80
C THR A 192 -6.72 19.02 -6.02
N LEU A 193 -6.45 18.45 -7.18
CA LEU A 193 -7.12 18.74 -8.44
C LEU A 193 -8.17 17.68 -8.71
N LEU A 194 -9.42 18.11 -8.89
CA LEU A 194 -10.57 17.26 -9.18
C LEU A 194 -11.03 17.53 -10.61
N TYR A 195 -11.01 16.51 -11.45
CA TYR A 195 -11.34 16.63 -12.86
C TYR A 195 -12.72 16.05 -13.13
N ASN A 196 -13.56 16.81 -13.83
CA ASN A 196 -14.80 16.35 -14.41
C ASN A 196 -14.76 16.59 -15.92
N THR A 197 -14.55 15.52 -16.69
CA THR A 197 -14.48 15.59 -18.16
C THR A 197 -15.84 15.33 -18.81
N HIS A 198 -16.91 15.15 -18.03
CA HIS A 198 -18.25 15.02 -18.58
C HIS A 198 -18.69 16.34 -19.24
N PRO A 199 -19.18 16.32 -20.49
CA PRO A 199 -19.42 17.53 -21.29
C PRO A 199 -20.49 18.47 -20.71
N TYR A 200 -21.58 17.91 -20.16
CA TYR A 200 -22.76 18.69 -19.78
C TYR A 200 -23.18 18.59 -18.30
N ARG A 201 -22.64 17.63 -17.54
CA ARG A 201 -23.14 17.30 -16.21
C ARG A 201 -22.16 17.72 -15.13
N ALA A 202 -22.67 18.40 -14.12
CA ALA A 202 -21.96 18.64 -12.88
C ALA A 202 -22.22 17.50 -11.89
N PHE A 203 -21.20 17.10 -11.13
CA PHE A 203 -21.31 16.05 -10.13
C PHE A 203 -21.10 16.61 -8.72
N PRO A 204 -22.02 16.38 -7.77
CA PRO A 204 -21.75 16.62 -6.36
C PRO A 204 -20.80 15.55 -5.86
N VAL A 205 -19.72 15.98 -5.19
CA VAL A 205 -18.68 15.07 -4.75
C VAL A 205 -18.26 15.38 -3.32
N LEU A 206 -18.21 14.34 -2.50
CA LEU A 206 -17.71 14.41 -1.13
C LEU A 206 -16.21 14.15 -1.13
N LEU A 207 -15.43 15.18 -0.79
CA LEU A 207 -14.00 15.11 -0.61
C LEU A 207 -13.68 14.92 0.88
N LEU A 208 -13.01 13.84 1.22
CA LEU A 208 -12.49 13.55 2.55
C LEU A 208 -10.97 13.60 2.52
N ASP A 209 -10.38 14.40 3.40
CA ASP A 209 -8.93 14.48 3.57
C ASP A 209 -8.55 14.26 5.04
N THR A 210 -7.61 13.36 5.25
CA THR A 210 -7.06 13.02 6.57
C THR A 210 -5.59 13.40 6.59
N VAL A 211 -5.27 14.53 7.22
CA VAL A 211 -3.91 15.08 7.24
C VAL A 211 -3.28 14.89 8.62
N PRO A 212 -2.12 14.24 8.75
CA PRO A 212 -1.47 14.00 10.04
C PRO A 212 -1.18 15.28 10.84
N TRP A 213 -1.16 15.17 12.17
CA TRP A 213 -0.96 16.30 13.10
C TRP A 213 0.37 17.06 12.89
N TYR A 214 1.38 16.41 12.33
CA TYR A 214 2.66 17.04 12.04
C TYR A 214 2.62 17.97 10.83
N LEU A 215 1.50 18.03 10.09
CA LEU A 215 1.21 19.04 9.08
C LEU A 215 0.07 19.91 9.60
N ARG A 216 0.41 21.04 10.19
CA ARG A 216 -0.54 21.97 10.80
C ARG A 216 -1.27 22.75 9.71
N LEU A 217 -2.52 22.40 9.45
CA LEU A 217 -3.33 23.03 8.41
C LEU A 217 -3.81 24.44 8.81
N TYR A 218 -3.63 25.41 7.92
CA TYR A 218 -4.18 26.75 8.04
C TYR A 218 -5.52 26.87 7.31
N VAL A 219 -6.61 26.51 8.00
CA VAL A 219 -7.97 26.48 7.41
C VAL A 219 -8.40 27.82 6.80
N HIS A 220 -7.94 28.95 7.34
CA HIS A 220 -8.22 30.28 6.79
C HIS A 220 -7.63 30.51 5.38
N THR A 221 -6.69 29.66 4.94
CA THR A 221 -6.09 29.68 3.60
C THR A 221 -6.76 28.72 2.62
N LEU A 222 -7.82 28.02 3.04
CA LEU A 222 -8.55 27.09 2.18
C LEU A 222 -9.15 27.85 1.00
N THR A 223 -8.73 27.48 -0.21
CA THR A 223 -9.26 28.01 -1.45
C THR A 223 -9.79 26.89 -2.32
N ILE A 224 -11.01 27.07 -2.83
CA ILE A 224 -11.65 26.12 -3.74
C ILE A 224 -12.02 26.89 -4.99
N THR A 225 -11.38 26.54 -6.11
CA THR A 225 -11.54 27.26 -7.38
C THR A 225 -11.92 26.31 -8.49
N SER A 226 -12.93 26.66 -9.29
CA SER A 226 -13.37 25.92 -10.47
C SER A 226 -13.44 26.87 -11.66
N LYS A 227 -12.76 26.54 -12.77
CA LYS A 227 -12.66 27.43 -13.96
C LYS A 227 -12.24 28.88 -13.61
N GLY A 228 -11.33 29.04 -12.65
CA GLY A 228 -10.83 30.35 -12.21
C GLY A 228 -11.80 31.17 -11.35
N LYS A 229 -12.97 30.62 -10.96
CA LYS A 229 -13.92 31.25 -10.04
C LYS A 229 -13.95 30.51 -8.71
N GLU A 230 -14.27 31.22 -7.63
CA GLU A 230 -14.49 30.60 -6.32
C GLU A 230 -15.69 29.64 -6.38
N ASN A 231 -15.50 28.42 -5.88
CA ASN A 231 -16.54 27.39 -5.82
C ASN A 231 -16.80 27.03 -4.35
N LYS A 232 -17.86 27.61 -3.79
CA LYS A 232 -18.20 27.45 -2.37
C LYS A 232 -18.78 26.05 -2.12
N PRO A 233 -18.24 25.28 -1.15
CA PRO A 233 -18.75 23.97 -0.83
C PRO A 233 -20.14 24.08 -0.19
N SER A 234 -21.02 23.11 -0.46
CA SER A 234 -22.36 23.05 0.14
C SER A 234 -22.32 22.61 1.59
N TYR A 235 -21.30 21.85 1.97
CA TYR A 235 -21.05 21.37 3.33
C TYR A 235 -19.55 21.35 3.58
N ILE A 236 -19.15 21.74 4.78
CA ILE A 236 -17.78 21.64 5.26
C ILE A 236 -17.80 21.19 6.72
N HIS A 237 -17.04 20.15 7.03
CA HIS A 237 -16.78 19.69 8.37
C HIS A 237 -15.28 19.57 8.56
N TYR A 238 -14.79 20.22 9.62
CA TYR A 238 -13.37 20.23 9.94
C TYR A 238 -13.17 19.87 11.41
N GLN A 239 -12.33 18.86 11.63
CA GLN A 239 -11.82 18.50 12.94
C GLN A 239 -10.32 18.81 13.00
N PRO A 240 -9.86 19.68 13.90
CA PRO A 240 -8.44 19.97 14.04
C PRO A 240 -7.67 18.77 14.61
N ALA A 241 -6.43 18.62 14.18
CA ALA A 241 -5.50 17.66 14.74
C ALA A 241 -5.17 18.00 16.20
N GLN A 242 -4.79 16.98 16.94
CA GLN A 242 -4.13 17.12 18.23
C GLN A 242 -2.78 16.43 18.14
N ASP A 243 -1.73 17.13 18.56
CA ASP A 243 -0.35 16.64 18.49
C ASP A 243 -0.24 15.23 19.10
N ARG A 244 0.19 14.25 18.29
CA ARG A 244 0.40 12.83 18.65
C ARG A 244 -0.87 12.03 19.00
N LEU A 245 -2.05 12.62 18.92
CA LEU A 245 -3.30 11.96 19.28
C LEU A 245 -4.20 11.70 18.08
N GLN A 246 -4.46 12.72 17.26
CA GLN A 246 -5.38 12.59 16.12
C GLN A 246 -4.95 13.46 14.92
N PRO A 247 -5.21 13.01 13.68
CA PRO A 247 -5.01 13.81 12.47
C PRO A 247 -6.09 14.89 12.32
N HIS A 248 -5.85 15.83 11.42
CA HIS A 248 -6.88 16.72 10.87
C HIS A 248 -7.83 15.91 10.01
N LEU A 249 -9.13 16.16 10.17
CA LEU A 249 -10.18 15.66 9.29
C LEU A 249 -10.80 16.84 8.56
N LEU A 250 -10.81 16.81 7.24
CA LEU A 250 -11.50 17.78 6.41
C LEU A 250 -12.46 17.06 5.48
N GLU A 251 -13.75 17.32 5.63
CA GLU A 251 -14.80 16.75 4.80
C GLU A 251 -15.57 17.88 4.12
N MET A 252 -15.70 17.82 2.79
CA MET A 252 -16.33 18.88 2.00
C MET A 252 -17.21 18.31 0.90
N LEU A 253 -18.43 18.83 0.78
CA LEU A 253 -19.31 18.54 -0.36
C LEU A 253 -19.13 19.64 -1.42
N ILE A 254 -18.47 19.30 -2.52
CA ILE A 254 -18.10 20.24 -3.58
C ILE A 254 -18.83 19.86 -4.87
N GLN A 255 -19.44 20.85 -5.53
CA GLN A 255 -20.02 20.66 -6.85
C GLN A 255 -18.93 20.75 -7.91
N LEU A 256 -18.67 19.71 -8.70
CA LEU A 256 -17.72 19.74 -9.80
C LEU A 256 -18.43 20.12 -11.11
N PRO A 257 -18.22 21.31 -11.69
CA PRO A 257 -18.86 21.72 -12.93
C PRO A 257 -18.48 20.83 -14.12
N ALA A 258 -19.33 20.79 -15.15
CA ALA A 258 -19.07 20.06 -16.40
C ALA A 258 -17.82 20.60 -17.12
N SER A 259 -17.05 19.69 -17.74
CA SER A 259 -15.79 19.98 -18.43
C SER A 259 -14.93 20.97 -17.66
N SER A 260 -14.57 20.61 -16.43
CA SER A 260 -13.87 21.52 -15.52
C SER A 260 -12.86 20.81 -14.64
N VAL A 261 -11.93 21.62 -14.13
CA VAL A 261 -10.99 21.25 -13.08
C VAL A 261 -11.28 22.12 -11.88
N THR A 262 -11.45 21.48 -10.73
CA THR A 262 -11.63 22.14 -9.43
C THR A 262 -10.37 21.94 -8.60
N LYS A 263 -9.69 23.02 -8.25
CA LYS A 263 -8.51 23.01 -7.37
C LYS A 263 -8.95 23.32 -5.94
N VAL A 264 -8.69 22.39 -5.03
CA VAL A 264 -8.78 22.58 -3.59
C VAL A 264 -7.36 22.76 -3.07
N SER A 265 -7.08 23.89 -2.43
CA SER A 265 -5.77 24.25 -1.90
C SER A 265 -5.86 24.68 -0.45
N ILE A 266 -4.93 24.21 0.39
CA ILE A 266 -4.80 24.62 1.79
C ILE A 266 -3.33 24.69 2.17
N GLN A 267 -2.92 25.76 2.84
CA GLN A 267 -1.54 25.90 3.33
C GLN A 267 -1.37 25.13 4.65
N PHE A 268 -0.15 24.67 4.89
CA PHE A 268 0.23 24.00 6.11
C PHE A 268 1.63 24.37 6.57
N GLU A 269 1.89 24.20 7.86
CA GLU A 269 3.22 24.27 8.45
C GLU A 269 3.68 22.88 8.90
N ARG A 270 4.97 22.59 8.76
CA ARG A 270 5.60 21.35 9.23
C ARG A 270 5.97 21.50 10.70
N ALA A 271 5.48 20.59 11.53
CA ALA A 271 5.83 20.54 12.94
C ALA A 271 7.26 20.00 13.14
N LEU A 272 7.93 20.49 14.19
CA LEU A 272 9.18 19.91 14.67
C LEU A 272 8.89 18.62 15.45
N LEU A 273 9.37 17.51 14.92
CA LEU A 273 9.26 16.20 15.55
C LEU A 273 10.42 15.96 16.53
N LYS A 274 10.19 15.09 17.52
CA LYS A 274 11.27 14.56 18.37
C LYS A 274 12.14 13.61 17.55
N TRP A 275 13.42 13.48 17.91
CA TRP A 275 14.34 12.57 17.20
C TRP A 275 13.84 11.11 17.21
N THR A 276 13.12 10.69 18.26
CA THR A 276 12.53 9.35 18.39
C THR A 276 11.29 9.13 17.51
N GLU A 277 10.73 10.17 16.92
CA GLU A 277 9.52 10.12 16.08
C GLU A 277 9.86 9.93 14.59
N TYR A 278 11.14 10.06 14.22
CA TYR A 278 11.61 9.79 12.86
C TYR A 278 11.69 8.29 12.59
N THR A 279 11.41 7.92 11.33
CA THR A 279 11.73 6.60 10.80
C THR A 279 13.24 6.37 10.78
N PRO A 280 13.73 5.11 10.78
CA PRO A 280 15.15 4.80 10.72
C PRO A 280 15.91 5.48 9.57
N ASP A 281 15.22 5.76 8.47
CA ASP A 281 15.66 6.69 7.43
C ASP A 281 14.83 7.99 7.50
N PRO A 282 15.36 9.06 8.12
CA PRO A 282 14.69 10.37 8.22
C PRO A 282 14.64 11.12 6.87
N ASN A 283 15.56 10.82 5.95
CA ASN A 283 15.69 11.55 4.68
C ASN A 283 14.65 11.10 3.65
N HIS A 284 14.09 9.90 3.81
CA HIS A 284 12.98 9.40 2.99
C HIS A 284 11.73 10.28 3.09
N GLY A 285 11.48 10.87 4.26
CA GLY A 285 10.28 11.67 4.52
C GLY A 285 9.07 10.85 4.99
N PHE A 286 7.96 11.54 5.19
CA PHE A 286 6.75 11.00 5.81
C PHE A 286 5.63 10.84 4.79
N TYR A 287 4.99 9.67 4.80
CA TYR A 287 3.81 9.44 3.97
C TYR A 287 2.57 10.11 4.56
N VAL A 288 1.82 10.80 3.71
CA VAL A 288 0.49 11.32 4.00
C VAL A 288 -0.53 10.49 3.24
N SER A 289 -1.57 10.05 3.94
CA SER A 289 -2.66 9.26 3.37
C SER A 289 -3.31 9.98 2.19
N PRO A 290 -3.76 9.26 1.15
CA PRO A 290 -4.45 9.86 0.01
C PRO A 290 -5.79 10.47 0.44
N SER A 291 -6.28 11.44 -0.34
CA SER A 291 -7.62 11.97 -0.16
C SER A 291 -8.62 11.03 -0.83
N VAL A 292 -9.82 10.92 -0.25
CA VAL A 292 -10.89 10.05 -0.73
C VAL A 292 -11.97 10.91 -1.37
N LEU A 293 -12.26 10.60 -2.62
CA LEU A 293 -13.32 11.22 -3.39
C LEU A 293 -14.51 10.26 -3.45
N SER A 294 -15.70 10.67 -3.04
CA SER A 294 -16.91 9.85 -3.11
C SER A 294 -18.00 10.57 -3.89
N ALA A 295 -18.55 9.93 -4.92
CA ALA A 295 -19.55 10.52 -5.81
C ALA A 295 -20.67 9.52 -6.11
N LEU A 296 -21.90 10.02 -6.27
CA LEU A 296 -23.02 9.25 -6.84
C LEU A 296 -23.16 9.64 -8.31
N VAL A 297 -22.95 8.69 -9.20
CA VAL A 297 -22.94 8.91 -10.65
C VAL A 297 -24.19 8.28 -11.26
N PRO A 298 -25.05 9.04 -11.97
CA PRO A 298 -26.32 8.48 -12.43
C PRO A 298 -26.21 7.45 -13.56
N SER A 299 -27.09 6.45 -13.51
CA SER A 299 -27.08 5.22 -14.29
C SER A 299 -27.79 5.29 -15.65
N MET A 300 -28.04 6.49 -16.19
CA MET A 300 -28.45 6.68 -17.61
C MET A 300 -27.34 6.31 -18.63
N VAL A 301 -26.42 5.48 -18.16
CA VAL A 301 -25.13 5.03 -18.66
C VAL A 301 -25.01 3.49 -18.46
N ALA A 302 -26.01 2.78 -17.89
CA ALA A 302 -26.10 1.30 -17.87
C ALA A 302 -27.45 0.77 -17.32
N ALA A 303 -27.79 -0.47 -17.68
CA ALA A 303 -29.11 -1.13 -17.62
C ALA A 303 -29.55 -1.75 -16.27
N LYS A 304 -30.71 -2.43 -16.32
CA LYS A 304 -31.60 -2.93 -15.24
C LYS A 304 -30.95 -3.90 -14.23
N PRO A 305 -31.40 -3.89 -12.95
CA PRO A 305 -30.98 -4.86 -11.94
C PRO A 305 -31.67 -6.24 -12.13
N VAL A 306 -30.92 -7.31 -11.86
CA VAL A 306 -31.41 -8.66 -11.56
C VAL A 306 -31.43 -8.81 -10.03
N ASP A 307 -32.46 -9.46 -9.51
CA ASP A 307 -32.77 -9.63 -8.09
C ASP A 307 -31.61 -10.16 -7.24
N TRP A 308 -31.50 -9.61 -6.03
CA TRP A 308 -30.37 -9.73 -5.10
C TRP A 308 -30.29 -11.05 -4.32
N GLU A 309 -31.13 -12.04 -4.61
CA GLU A 309 -31.22 -13.24 -3.77
C GLU A 309 -30.42 -14.44 -4.27
N GLU A 310 -29.98 -14.46 -5.54
CA GLU A 310 -29.15 -15.57 -6.06
C GLU A 310 -28.14 -15.08 -7.11
N SER A 311 -26.82 -15.23 -6.85
CA SER A 311 -25.65 -15.10 -7.75
C SER A 311 -24.89 -13.75 -7.87
N PRO A 312 -23.66 -13.73 -8.42
CA PRO A 312 -22.36 -14.07 -7.81
C PRO A 312 -21.52 -12.82 -7.45
N LEU A 313 -20.33 -13.02 -6.84
CA LEU A 313 -19.34 -11.98 -6.47
C LEU A 313 -19.03 -10.91 -7.55
N PHE A 314 -19.25 -11.19 -8.83
CA PHE A 314 -19.01 -10.24 -9.93
C PHE A 314 -19.96 -9.02 -9.88
N ASN A 315 -21.25 -9.21 -9.59
CA ASN A 315 -22.18 -8.10 -9.39
C ASN A 315 -21.83 -7.26 -8.15
N SER A 316 -21.05 -7.80 -7.21
CA SER A 316 -20.54 -7.07 -6.05
C SER A 316 -19.23 -6.29 -6.30
N LEU A 317 -18.49 -6.64 -7.37
CA LEU A 317 -17.33 -5.87 -7.84
C LEU A 317 -17.79 -4.59 -8.57
N PHE A 318 -18.97 -4.65 -9.18
CA PHE A 318 -19.65 -3.52 -9.83
C PHE A 318 -21.09 -3.38 -9.27
N PRO A 319 -21.27 -2.97 -8.01
CA PRO A 319 -22.59 -2.91 -7.38
C PRO A 319 -23.46 -1.85 -8.04
N VAL A 320 -24.37 -2.28 -8.93
CA VAL A 320 -25.45 -1.44 -9.47
C VAL A 320 -26.69 -1.67 -8.60
N SER A 321 -26.72 -1.06 -7.42
CA SER A 321 -27.84 -1.19 -6.49
C SER A 321 -29.07 -0.36 -6.87
N ASP A 322 -28.95 0.56 -7.83
CA ASP A 322 -30.04 1.43 -8.21
C ASP A 322 -29.97 1.84 -9.68
N SER A 323 -31.07 1.66 -10.41
CA SER A 323 -31.18 2.00 -11.86
C SER A 323 -30.98 3.49 -12.16
N SER A 324 -30.90 4.31 -11.11
CA SER A 324 -30.75 5.77 -11.19
C SER A 324 -29.32 6.26 -10.92
N SER A 325 -28.51 5.61 -10.08
CA SER A 325 -27.12 6.01 -9.77
C SER A 325 -26.26 4.93 -9.11
N TYR A 326 -24.95 4.96 -9.37
CA TYR A 326 -23.95 4.09 -8.75
C TYR A 326 -22.92 4.90 -7.95
N PHE A 327 -22.42 4.31 -6.86
CA PHE A 327 -21.45 4.94 -5.98
C PHE A 327 -20.02 4.71 -6.48
N VAL A 328 -19.28 5.80 -6.71
CA VAL A 328 -17.87 5.79 -7.11
C VAL A 328 -17.03 6.32 -5.97
N ARG A 329 -15.96 5.59 -5.61
CA ARG A 329 -14.94 6.05 -4.68
C ARG A 329 -13.58 6.04 -5.36
N LEU A 330 -12.95 7.21 -5.46
CA LEU A 330 -11.59 7.38 -5.97
C LEU A 330 -10.65 7.73 -4.84
N TYR A 331 -9.40 7.29 -4.95
CA TYR A 331 -8.33 7.66 -4.03
C TYR A 331 -7.28 8.43 -4.81
N THR A 332 -6.84 9.57 -4.28
CA THR A 332 -5.72 10.30 -4.88
C THR A 332 -4.40 9.58 -4.62
N GLU A 333 -3.30 10.13 -5.10
CA GLU A 333 -1.97 9.70 -4.75
C GLU A 333 -1.70 9.94 -3.24
N PRO A 334 -0.99 9.02 -2.56
CA PRO A 334 -0.38 9.32 -1.27
C PRO A 334 0.77 10.32 -1.49
N LEU A 335 0.98 11.20 -0.53
CA LEU A 335 2.04 12.21 -0.64
C LEU A 335 3.24 11.81 0.20
N LEU A 336 4.43 12.19 -0.26
CA LEU A 336 5.67 12.07 0.51
C LEU A 336 6.11 13.48 0.88
N VAL A 337 6.17 13.77 2.18
CA VAL A 337 6.50 15.09 2.72
C VAL A 337 7.79 15.01 3.52
N SER A 338 8.80 15.78 3.13
CA SER A 338 9.98 15.97 3.94
C SER A 338 9.65 16.85 5.15
N LEU A 339 10.09 16.40 6.33
CA LEU A 339 10.03 17.16 7.57
C LEU A 339 11.45 17.66 7.93
N PRO A 340 11.58 18.74 8.71
CA PRO A 340 12.86 19.28 9.14
C PRO A 340 13.64 18.26 9.98
N THR A 341 14.57 17.54 9.35
CA THR A 341 15.36 16.50 10.00
C THR A 341 16.31 17.12 11.04
N PRO A 342 16.32 16.64 12.29
CA PRO A 342 17.26 17.12 13.30
C PRO A 342 18.66 16.59 12.98
N ASP A 343 19.68 17.26 13.54
CA ASP A 343 21.04 16.75 13.49
C ASP A 343 21.19 15.51 14.39
N PHE A 344 21.21 14.32 13.77
CA PHE A 344 21.38 13.04 14.46
C PHE A 344 22.83 12.81 14.96
N SER A 345 23.79 13.65 14.56
CA SER A 345 25.17 13.51 15.01
C SER A 345 25.34 13.87 16.50
N MET A 346 24.57 14.83 17.01
CA MET A 346 24.65 15.23 18.42
C MET A 346 24.29 14.09 19.39
N PRO A 347 23.11 13.44 19.27
CA PRO A 347 22.77 12.28 20.09
C PRO A 347 23.79 11.15 19.93
N TYR A 348 24.26 10.89 18.70
CA TYR A 348 25.25 9.85 18.44
C TYR A 348 26.56 10.11 19.21
N ASN A 349 27.08 11.34 19.15
CA ASN A 349 28.31 11.72 19.85
C ASN A 349 28.16 11.55 21.37
N VAL A 350 27.00 11.92 21.93
CA VAL A 350 26.71 11.75 23.36
C VAL A 350 26.62 10.26 23.74
N ILE A 351 25.99 9.42 22.91
CA ILE A 351 25.90 7.98 23.14
C ILE A 351 27.28 7.33 23.07
N CYS A 352 28.11 7.71 22.10
CA CYS A 352 29.49 7.23 22.00
C CYS A 352 30.32 7.63 23.23
N LEU A 353 30.21 8.88 23.68
CA LEU A 353 30.93 9.35 24.87
C LEU A 353 30.46 8.64 26.15
N THR A 354 29.15 8.52 26.35
CA THR A 354 28.62 7.83 27.54
C THR A 354 28.97 6.34 27.55
N CYS A 355 28.89 5.65 26.40
CA CYS A 355 29.29 4.25 26.26
C CYS A 355 30.78 4.05 26.55
N THR A 356 31.65 4.93 26.05
CA THR A 356 33.09 4.86 26.34
C THR A 356 33.40 5.08 27.82
N VAL A 357 32.75 6.05 28.47
CA VAL A 357 32.88 6.27 29.91
C VAL A 357 32.43 5.04 30.69
N VAL A 358 31.26 4.47 30.37
CA VAL A 358 30.74 3.26 31.03
C VAL A 358 31.68 2.07 30.81
N ALA A 359 32.22 1.89 29.60
CA ALA A 359 33.17 0.82 29.30
C ALA A 359 34.47 0.95 30.10
N VAL A 360 35.00 2.17 30.24
CA VAL A 360 36.21 2.44 31.05
C VAL A 360 35.94 2.23 32.54
N CYS A 361 34.82 2.73 33.06
CA CYS A 361 34.42 2.51 34.46
C CYS A 361 34.22 1.03 34.76
N TYR A 362 33.49 0.31 33.90
CA TYR A 362 33.27 -1.12 34.06
C TYR A 362 34.58 -1.91 33.96
N GLY A 363 35.42 -1.61 32.95
CA GLY A 363 36.70 -2.28 32.77
C GLY A 363 37.68 -2.06 33.92
N SER A 364 37.74 -0.84 34.46
CA SER A 364 38.57 -0.54 35.64
C SER A 364 38.04 -1.23 36.90
N PHE A 365 36.73 -1.20 37.14
CA PHE A 365 36.10 -1.86 38.29
C PHE A 365 36.24 -3.39 38.22
N TYR A 366 36.01 -3.98 37.05
CA TYR A 366 36.19 -5.41 36.81
C TYR A 366 37.65 -5.84 37.03
N ASN A 367 38.62 -5.06 36.53
CA ASN A 367 40.04 -5.32 36.77
C ASN A 367 40.40 -5.23 38.26
N LEU A 368 39.87 -4.26 39.01
CA LEU A 368 40.13 -4.15 40.45
C LEU A 368 39.58 -5.35 41.23
N LEU A 369 38.40 -5.85 40.86
CA LEU A 369 37.76 -6.96 41.57
C LEU A 369 38.32 -8.34 41.20
N THR A 370 38.74 -8.54 39.96
CA THR A 370 39.15 -9.87 39.46
C THR A 370 40.65 -10.08 39.39
N ARG A 371 41.46 -9.01 39.34
CA ARG A 371 42.90 -9.14 39.23
C ARG A 371 43.53 -9.40 40.60
N THR A 372 44.09 -10.59 40.76
CA THR A 372 44.91 -10.93 41.92
C THR A 372 46.27 -10.24 41.82
N PHE A 373 46.49 -9.24 42.67
CA PHE A 373 47.80 -8.57 42.77
C PHE A 373 48.80 -9.50 43.46
N HIS A 374 49.73 -10.08 42.71
CA HIS A 374 50.90 -10.75 43.29
C HIS A 374 51.94 -9.69 43.65
N ILE A 375 52.20 -9.56 44.95
CA ILE A 375 53.33 -8.79 45.46
C ILE A 375 54.59 -9.58 45.07
N GLU A 376 55.42 -9.03 44.17
CA GLU A 376 56.77 -9.55 43.97
C GLU A 376 57.54 -9.35 45.28
N GLU A 377 57.85 -10.44 45.97
CA GLU A 377 58.78 -10.38 47.09
C GLU A 377 60.13 -9.85 46.57
N PRO A 378 60.71 -8.82 47.21
CA PRO A 378 62.03 -8.36 46.83
C PRO A 378 62.97 -9.55 46.97
N LYS A 379 63.71 -9.88 45.90
CA LYS A 379 64.71 -10.97 45.89
C LYS A 379 65.67 -10.78 47.07
N LYS A 380 65.32 -11.35 48.23
CA LYS A 380 66.24 -11.52 49.35
C LYS A 380 67.30 -12.43 48.78
N GLY A 381 68.50 -11.89 48.58
CA GLY A 381 69.70 -12.64 48.22
C GLY A 381 69.94 -13.70 49.29
N GLY A 382 69.24 -14.82 49.13
CA GLY A 382 69.16 -15.89 50.10
C GLY A 382 70.52 -16.56 50.22
N LEU A 383 70.89 -16.88 51.47
CA LEU A 383 71.88 -17.86 51.95
C LEU A 383 73.22 -17.99 51.19
N ALA A 384 73.24 -18.12 49.86
CA ALA A 384 74.38 -18.07 48.97
C ALA A 384 75.31 -16.86 49.21
N LYS A 385 74.79 -15.63 49.42
CA LYS A 385 75.64 -14.47 49.75
C LYS A 385 76.29 -14.59 51.14
N ARG A 386 75.58 -15.16 52.11
CA ARG A 386 76.10 -15.41 53.47
C ARG A 386 77.14 -16.53 53.49
N LEU A 387 76.91 -17.61 52.74
CA LEU A 387 77.88 -18.72 52.56
C LEU A 387 79.13 -18.26 51.80
N ALA A 388 78.97 -17.48 50.74
CA ALA A 388 80.09 -16.90 49.98
C ALA A 388 80.96 -15.99 50.87
N ASN A 389 80.33 -15.21 51.76
CA ASN A 389 81.06 -14.36 52.70
C ASN A 389 81.75 -15.15 53.82
N LEU A 390 81.18 -16.28 54.27
CA LEU A 390 81.83 -17.16 55.25
C LEU A 390 83.08 -17.86 54.68
N ILE A 391 83.00 -18.33 53.44
CA ILE A 391 84.13 -18.97 52.73
C ILE A 391 85.23 -17.94 52.44
N ARG A 392 84.87 -16.70 52.07
CA ARG A 392 85.86 -15.62 51.85
C ARG A 392 86.56 -15.18 53.13
N ARG A 393 85.84 -15.17 54.26
CA ARG A 393 86.42 -14.88 55.59
C ARG A 393 87.45 -15.92 56.01
N ALA A 394 87.21 -17.20 55.70
CA ALA A 394 88.18 -18.27 55.94
C ALA A 394 89.41 -18.21 55.01
N ARG A 395 89.30 -17.55 53.85
CA ARG A 395 90.40 -17.39 52.88
C ARG A 395 91.11 -16.02 52.97
N GLY A 396 90.78 -15.18 53.95
CA GLY A 396 91.43 -13.88 54.16
C GLY A 396 91.15 -12.84 53.05
N VAL A 397 90.04 -12.96 52.33
CA VAL A 397 89.64 -12.05 51.23
C VAL A 397 88.44 -11.20 51.68
N PRO A 398 88.33 -9.91 51.28
CA PRO A 398 87.20 -9.06 51.64
C PRO A 398 85.83 -9.59 51.14
N LEU A 399 84.80 -9.28 51.93
CA LEU A 399 83.42 -9.76 51.76
C LEU A 399 82.71 -9.09 50.56
N LEU A 400 81.76 -9.82 49.94
CA LEU A 400 80.84 -9.36 48.89
C LEU A 400 79.69 -8.51 49.41
#